data_AF-A0A818CSH2-F1
#
_entry.id   AF-A0A818CSH2-F1
#
_cell.length_a   1.000
_cell.length_b   1.000
_cell.length_c   1.000
_cell.angle_alpha   90.00
_cell.angle_beta   90.00
_cell.angle_gamma   90.00
#
_symmetry.space_group_name_H-M   'P 1'
#
loop_
_entity.id
_entity.type
_entity.pdbx_description
1 polymer ?
#
loop_
_entity_poly.entity_id
_entity_poly.type
_entity_poly.pdbx_seq_one_letter_code
_entity_poly.pdbx_strand_id
1 'polypeptide(L)'
;SAKALAVAGLGVIGRDRYGVYPLKGKMLNVREATTKKMTENNEVSQLVKILGLNYGEKYVNKSDLSKLRYGKLMIMADQDQDGSHIKGLVINFIHYKWPNLLKHDYIEVFITPILKVRYY
;
A
#
# COMPACT_ATOMS: atom_id res chain seq x y z
N SER A 1 -13.72 -4.05 10.79
CA SER A 1 -12.29 -4.07 10.43
C SER A 1 -12.05 -3.23 9.17
N ALA A 2 -10.83 -2.73 8.96
CA ALA A 2 -10.49 -1.86 7.83
C ALA A 2 -10.93 -2.43 6.46
N LYS A 3 -10.71 -3.72 6.20
CA LYS A 3 -11.15 -4.38 4.95
C LYS A 3 -12.66 -4.21 4.70
N ALA A 4 -13.49 -4.43 5.71
CA ALA A 4 -14.94 -4.35 5.56
C ALA A 4 -15.40 -2.93 5.19
N LEU A 5 -14.78 -1.91 5.79
CA LEU A 5 -15.03 -0.51 5.46
C LEU A 5 -14.66 -0.19 4.01
N ALA A 6 -13.48 -0.63 3.55
CA ALA A 6 -13.05 -0.43 2.17
C ALA A 6 -14.01 -1.12 1.18
N VAL A 7 -14.38 -2.38 1.44
CA VAL A 7 -15.29 -3.15 0.58
C VAL A 7 -16.69 -2.53 0.55
N ALA A 8 -17.18 -1.99 1.66
CA ALA A 8 -18.44 -1.24 1.67
C ALA A 8 -18.33 0.04 0.82
N GLY A 9 -17.22 0.76 0.92
CA GLY A 9 -16.94 1.94 0.10
C GLY A 9 -16.89 1.63 -1.40
N LEU A 10 -16.40 0.45 -1.80
CA LEU A 10 -16.43 -0.02 -3.20
C LEU A 10 -17.86 -0.07 -3.78
N GLY A 11 -18.88 -0.28 -2.95
CA GLY A 11 -20.28 -0.26 -3.39
C GLY A 11 -20.73 1.12 -3.90
N VAL A 12 -20.03 2.18 -3.49
CA VAL A 12 -20.32 3.57 -3.88
C VAL A 12 -19.45 4.00 -5.06
N ILE A 13 -18.15 3.67 -5.04
CA ILE A 13 -17.17 4.14 -6.04
C ILE A 13 -16.97 3.18 -7.22
N GLY A 14 -17.53 1.97 -7.15
CA GLY A 14 -17.37 0.93 -8.15
C GLY A 14 -16.13 0.06 -7.94
N ARG A 15 -16.10 -1.11 -8.60
CA ARG A 15 -15.03 -2.12 -8.49
C ARG A 15 -14.03 -2.08 -9.64
N ASP A 16 -14.31 -1.32 -10.70
CA ASP A 16 -13.49 -1.33 -11.91
C ASP A 16 -12.12 -0.67 -11.71
N ARG A 17 -12.04 0.32 -10.80
CA ARG A 17 -10.83 1.13 -10.56
C ARG A 17 -10.18 0.88 -9.20
N TYR A 18 -10.80 0.11 -8.33
CA TYR A 18 -10.38 -0.05 -6.93
C TYR A 18 -10.35 -1.51 -6.50
N GLY A 19 -9.17 -1.99 -6.12
CA GLY A 19 -8.95 -3.28 -5.48
C GLY A 19 -8.68 -3.13 -3.98
N VAL A 20 -8.99 -4.15 -3.19
CA VAL A 20 -8.75 -4.16 -1.74
C VAL A 20 -7.96 -5.40 -1.35
N TYR A 21 -6.83 -5.21 -0.68
CA TYR A 21 -6.00 -6.27 -0.14
C TYR A 21 -5.72 -6.03 1.36
N PRO A 22 -6.11 -6.95 2.26
CA PRO A 22 -5.88 -6.79 3.70
C PRO A 22 -4.48 -7.25 4.10
N LEU A 23 -3.67 -6.36 4.68
CA LEU A 23 -2.40 -6.73 5.29
C LEU A 23 -2.64 -7.54 6.57
N LYS A 24 -1.80 -8.56 6.80
CA LYS A 24 -1.80 -9.34 8.04
C LYS A 24 -0.70 -8.83 8.98
N GLY A 25 -1.10 -8.00 9.95
CA GLY A 25 -0.19 -7.47 10.96
C GLY A 25 0.84 -6.48 10.41
N LYS A 26 1.96 -6.34 11.13
CA LYS A 26 3.06 -5.45 10.72
C LYS A 26 3.84 -6.07 9.58
N MET A 27 4.02 -5.32 8.50
CA MET A 27 4.83 -5.73 7.36
C MET A 27 6.30 -5.88 7.75
N LEU A 28 7.03 -6.77 7.07
CA LEU A 28 8.48 -6.91 7.24
C LEU A 28 9.20 -5.58 6.93
N ASN A 29 10.10 -5.13 7.80
CA ASN A 29 11.00 -4.02 7.50
C ASN A 29 12.05 -4.47 6.47
N VAL A 30 11.87 -4.05 5.22
CA VAL A 30 12.71 -4.49 4.09
C VAL A 30 14.13 -3.91 4.08
N ARG A 31 14.39 -2.83 4.84
CA ARG A 31 15.74 -2.25 4.94
C ARG A 31 16.69 -3.07 5.79
N GLU A 32 16.13 -3.77 6.77
CA GLU A 32 16.86 -4.61 7.72
C GLU A 32 16.80 -6.10 7.33
N ALA A 33 16.05 -6.43 6.28
CA ALA A 33 15.88 -7.80 5.82
C ALA A 33 16.84 -8.14 4.68
N THR A 34 17.38 -9.36 4.70
CA THR A 34 18.13 -9.90 3.57
C THR A 34 17.22 -10.14 2.37
N THR A 35 17.78 -10.14 1.16
CA THR A 35 17.02 -10.42 -0.08
C THR A 35 16.26 -11.74 -0.01
N LYS A 36 16.89 -12.78 0.56
CA LYS A 36 16.25 -14.08 0.78
C LYS A 36 14.98 -13.94 1.64
N LYS A 37 15.10 -13.30 2.81
CA LYS A 37 13.97 -13.10 3.75
C LYS A 37 12.85 -12.27 3.14
N MET A 38 13.17 -11.29 2.28
CA MET A 38 12.16 -10.52 1.56
C MET A 38 11.41 -11.37 0.54
N THR A 39 12.11 -12.17 -0.26
CA THR A 39 11.50 -13.01 -1.30
C THR A 39 10.67 -14.15 -0.70
N GLU A 40 11.09 -14.69 0.44
CA GLU A 40 10.38 -15.74 1.19
C GLU A 40 9.19 -15.20 2.00
N ASN A 41 9.10 -13.87 2.21
CA ASN A 41 7.98 -13.28 2.93
C ASN A 41 6.74 -13.25 2.05
N ASN A 42 5.70 -14.00 2.47
CA ASN A 42 4.46 -14.12 1.73
C ASN A 42 3.74 -12.78 1.49
N GLU A 43 3.71 -11.88 2.47
CA GLU A 43 3.04 -10.58 2.33
C GLU A 43 3.76 -9.69 1.32
N VAL A 44 5.09 -9.58 1.41
CA VAL A 44 5.90 -8.86 0.43
C VAL A 44 5.71 -9.44 -0.97
N SER A 45 5.80 -10.76 -1.11
CA SER A 45 5.63 -11.46 -2.40
C SER A 45 4.24 -11.23 -3.01
N GLN A 46 3.18 -11.25 -2.19
CA GLN A 46 1.81 -10.98 -2.65
C GLN A 46 1.64 -9.54 -3.09
N LEU A 47 2.14 -8.56 -2.34
CA LEU A 47 2.07 -7.15 -2.72
C LEU A 47 2.78 -6.88 -4.05
N VAL A 48 3.98 -7.45 -4.25
CA VAL A 48 4.72 -7.34 -5.51
C VAL A 48 3.90 -7.88 -6.68
N LYS A 49 3.31 -9.07 -6.52
CA LYS A 49 2.48 -9.70 -7.56
C LYS A 49 1.20 -8.93 -7.86
N ILE A 50 0.50 -8.44 -6.82
CA ILE A 50 -0.76 -7.70 -6.97
C ILE A 50 -0.53 -6.38 -7.69
N LEU A 51 0.52 -5.65 -7.32
CA LEU A 51 0.85 -4.34 -7.90
C LEU A 51 1.55 -4.44 -9.26
N GLY A 52 2.05 -5.63 -9.63
CA GLY A 52 2.84 -5.81 -10.86
C GLY A 52 4.25 -5.20 -10.75
N LEU A 53 4.81 -5.20 -9.54
CA LEU A 53 6.14 -4.67 -9.29
C LEU A 53 7.23 -5.68 -9.70
N ASN A 54 8.38 -5.17 -10.13
CA ASN A 54 9.55 -5.98 -10.47
C ASN A 54 10.80 -5.38 -9.84
N TYR A 55 11.59 -6.20 -9.13
CA TYR A 55 12.78 -5.75 -8.39
C TYR A 55 13.89 -5.16 -9.28
N GLY A 56 13.92 -5.46 -10.58
CA GLY A 56 14.89 -4.88 -11.53
C GLY A 56 14.44 -3.58 -12.20
N GLU A 57 13.16 -3.22 -12.10
CA GLU A 57 12.58 -2.05 -12.77
C GLU A 57 12.77 -0.80 -11.93
N LYS A 58 13.08 0.34 -12.57
CA LYS A 58 13.28 1.63 -11.88
C LYS A 58 12.07 2.55 -11.91
N TYR A 59 11.08 2.27 -12.76
CA TYR A 59 9.83 3.05 -12.90
C TYR A 59 10.08 4.56 -13.05
N VAL A 60 10.87 4.97 -14.05
CA VAL A 60 11.28 6.38 -14.24
C VAL A 60 10.38 7.11 -15.25
N ASN A 61 9.93 6.40 -16.27
CA ASN A 61 9.18 6.97 -17.38
C ASN A 61 7.76 6.40 -17.43
N LYS A 62 6.89 7.03 -18.24
CA LYS A 62 5.48 6.61 -18.36
C LYS A 62 5.32 5.17 -18.89
N SER A 63 6.20 4.72 -19.78
CA SER A 63 6.17 3.35 -20.31
C SER A 63 6.48 2.29 -19.24
N ASP A 64 7.33 2.62 -18.26
CA ASP A 64 7.59 1.72 -17.14
C ASP A 64 6.38 1.68 -16.19
N LEU A 65 5.76 2.84 -15.94
CA LEU A 65 4.57 2.93 -15.09
C LEU A 65 3.38 2.14 -15.67
N SER A 66 3.23 2.09 -17.00
CA SER A 66 2.17 1.30 -17.64
C SER A 66 2.33 -0.22 -17.48
N LYS A 67 3.48 -0.71 -17.01
CA LYS A 67 3.69 -2.13 -16.70
C LYS A 67 3.06 -2.52 -15.36
N LEU A 68 2.75 -1.56 -14.49
CA LEU A 68 2.10 -1.81 -13.21
C LEU A 68 0.63 -2.22 -13.41
N ARG A 69 0.12 -3.08 -12.52
CA ARG A 69 -1.28 -3.50 -12.55
C ARG A 69 -2.24 -2.45 -11.97
N TYR A 70 -1.73 -1.61 -11.07
CA TYR A 70 -2.46 -0.52 -10.44
C TYR A 70 -1.65 0.77 -10.59
N GLY A 71 -2.34 1.88 -10.88
CA GLY A 71 -1.70 3.19 -11.04
C GLY A 71 -1.39 3.89 -9.71
N LYS A 72 -2.05 3.48 -8.61
CA LYS A 72 -1.84 4.02 -7.27
C LYS A 72 -1.99 2.94 -6.20
N LEU A 73 -1.29 3.14 -5.09
CA LEU A 73 -1.36 2.36 -3.86
C LEU A 73 -1.94 3.23 -2.74
N MET A 74 -3.18 2.98 -2.36
CA MET A 74 -3.82 3.64 -1.24
C MET A 74 -3.66 2.82 0.06
N ILE A 75 -3.12 3.44 1.10
CA ILE A 75 -2.90 2.83 2.41
C ILE A 75 -4.03 3.28 3.35
N MET A 76 -4.75 2.32 3.92
CA MET A 76 -5.78 2.58 4.92
C MET A 76 -5.47 1.77 6.18
N ALA A 77 -5.28 2.48 7.30
CA ALA A 77 -5.06 1.89 8.61
C ALA A 77 -5.73 2.76 9.67
N ASP A 78 -5.93 2.19 10.86
CA ASP A 78 -6.55 2.89 11.98
C ASP A 78 -5.75 4.16 12.37
N GLN A 79 -6.44 5.14 12.94
CA GLN A 79 -5.81 6.39 13.37
C GLN A 79 -5.25 6.27 14.78
N ASP A 80 -4.32 5.33 14.93
CA ASP A 80 -3.54 5.12 16.13
C ASP A 80 -2.04 5.01 15.79
N GLN A 81 -1.23 4.73 16.82
CA GLN A 81 0.21 4.63 16.67
C GLN A 81 0.62 3.40 15.84
N ASP A 82 -0.10 2.28 15.96
CA ASP A 82 0.18 1.06 15.20
C ASP A 82 -0.19 1.21 13.72
N GLY A 83 -1.30 1.87 13.40
CA GLY A 83 -1.67 2.24 12.04
C GLY A 83 -0.67 3.19 11.40
N SER A 84 -0.13 4.13 12.17
CA SER A 84 0.97 5.00 11.73
C SER A 84 2.25 4.21 11.44
N HIS A 85 2.57 3.22 12.26
CA HIS A 85 3.70 2.31 12.03
C HIS A 85 3.50 1.46 10.78
N ILE A 86 2.30 0.90 10.56
CA ILE A 86 1.98 0.14 9.33
C ILE A 86 2.15 1.02 8.08
N LYS A 87 1.61 2.25 8.10
CA LYS A 87 1.80 3.21 7.00
C LYS A 87 3.30 3.43 6.71
N GLY A 88 4.08 3.66 7.76
CA GLY A 88 5.53 3.84 7.67
C GLY A 88 6.24 2.65 7.03
N LEU A 89 5.88 1.42 7.40
CA LEU A 89 6.49 0.20 6.85
C LEU A 89 6.18 0.02 5.36
N VAL A 90 4.95 0.32 4.92
CA VAL A 90 4.56 0.25 3.50
C VAL A 90 5.26 1.34 2.69
N ILE A 91 5.31 2.57 3.20
CA ILE A 91 6.05 3.67 2.56
C ILE A 91 7.54 3.32 2.47
N ASN A 92 8.11 2.78 3.54
CA ASN A 92 9.49 2.32 3.58
C ASN A 92 9.77 1.24 2.53
N PHE A 93 8.85 0.29 2.35
CA PHE A 93 8.96 -0.75 1.35
C PHE A 93 9.08 -0.20 -0.07
N ILE A 94 8.18 0.69 -0.47
CA ILE A 94 8.22 1.33 -1.78
C ILE A 94 9.43 2.24 -1.91
N HIS A 95 9.72 3.06 -0.90
CA HIS A 95 10.87 3.97 -0.90
C HIS A 95 12.19 3.23 -1.09
N TYR A 96 12.38 2.10 -0.40
CA TYR A 96 13.64 1.37 -0.45
C TYR A 96 13.83 0.60 -1.77
N LYS A 97 12.77 0.03 -2.33
CA LYS A 97 12.86 -0.78 -3.55
C LYS A 97 12.67 0.02 -4.84
N TRP A 98 11.75 0.98 -4.85
CA TRP A 98 11.34 1.74 -6.03
C TRP A 98 11.13 3.23 -5.70
N PRO A 99 12.18 3.96 -5.30
CA PRO A 99 12.06 5.35 -4.85
C PRO A 99 11.45 6.29 -5.90
N ASN A 100 11.58 6.00 -7.20
CA ASN A 100 11.00 6.84 -8.25
C ASN A 100 9.46 6.81 -8.24
N LEU A 101 8.82 5.73 -7.76
CA LEU A 101 7.35 5.70 -7.64
C LEU A 101 6.82 6.81 -6.73
N LEU A 102 7.59 7.19 -5.69
CA LEU A 102 7.22 8.31 -4.81
C LEU A 102 7.22 9.66 -5.52
N LYS A 103 8.00 9.81 -6.59
CA LYS A 103 8.03 11.04 -7.42
C LYS A 103 6.83 11.13 -8.37
N HIS A 104 6.04 10.08 -8.48
CA HIS A 104 4.88 9.97 -9.37
C HIS A 104 3.55 9.91 -8.61
N ASP A 105 3.51 10.38 -7.36
CA ASP A 105 2.31 10.36 -6.50
C ASP A 105 1.64 8.98 -6.43
N TYR A 106 2.47 7.92 -6.44
CA TYR A 106 1.99 6.54 -6.47
C TYR A 106 1.35 6.11 -5.15
N ILE A 107 1.71 6.72 -4.02
CA ILE A 107 1.18 6.37 -2.70
C ILE A 107 0.18 7.41 -2.23
N GLU A 108 -0.98 6.94 -1.81
CA GLU A 108 -2.00 7.75 -1.13
C GLU A 108 -2.30 7.17 0.25
N VAL A 109 -2.76 8.02 1.18
CA VAL A 109 -3.19 7.58 2.51
C VAL A 109 -4.64 7.96 2.69
N PHE A 110 -5.47 6.97 3.01
CA PHE A 110 -6.87 7.19 3.37
C PHE A 110 -6.97 7.39 4.89
N ILE A 111 -7.41 8.58 5.29
CA ILE A 111 -7.53 8.98 6.70
C ILE A 111 -9.01 8.92 7.11
N THR A 112 -9.29 8.20 8.19
CA THR A 112 -10.60 8.19 8.87
C THR A 112 -10.57 9.21 10.02
N PRO A 113 -11.72 9.79 10.41
CA PRO A 113 -11.75 10.70 11.57
C PRO A 113 -11.50 9.94 12.89
N ILE A 114 -10.76 10.54 13.82
CA ILE A 114 -10.50 9.99 15.16
C ILE A 114 -11.71 10.17 16.08
N LEU A 115 -12.32 11.37 16.05
CA LEU A 115 -13.44 11.75 16.90
C LEU A 115 -14.50 12.44 16.05
N LYS A 116 -15.77 12.13 16.29
CA LYS A 116 -16.91 12.86 15.72
C LYS A 116 -17.82 13.33 16.85
N VAL A 117 -17.74 14.62 17.19
CA VAL A 117 -18.66 15.24 18.13
C VAL A 117 -20.03 15.40 17.46
N ARG A 118 -21.10 15.12 18.20
CA ARG A 118 -22.47 15.46 17.80
C ARG A 118 -23.07 16.35 18.86
N TYR A 119 -23.62 17.48 18.42
CA TYR A 119 -24.46 18.33 19.26
C TYR A 119 -25.91 17.92 19.03
N TYR A 120 -26.67 17.84 20.10
CA TYR A 120 -28.13 17.63 20.08
C TYR A 120 -28.82 18.98 20.28
#